data_AF-A0A526XMS4-F1
#
_entry.id   AF-A0A526XMS4-F1
#
_cell.length_a   1.000
_cell.length_b   1.000
_cell.length_c   1.000
_cell.angle_alpha   90.00
_cell.angle_beta   90.00
_cell.angle_gamma   90.00
#
_symmetry.space_group_name_H-M   'P 1'
#
loop_
_entity.id
_entity.type
_entity.pdbx_description
1 polymer ?
#
loop_
_entity_poly.entity_id
_entity_poly.type
_entity_poly.pdbx_seq_one_letter_code
_entity_poly.pdbx_strand_id
1 'polypeptide(L)' 'AEAAGSGDLALVIGHGADEVRKATQKFAPKAETFVQDKRLGTAHAVLAARDAISNGYDDILVMFGDTPLIDPA' A
#
# COMPACT_ATOMS: atom_id res chain seq x y z
N ALA A 1 -4.11 -0.53 9.18
CA ALA A 1 -3.74 0.85 8.81
C ALA A 1 -4.81 1.84 9.26
N GLU A 2 -6.00 1.83 8.65
CA GLU A 2 -7.06 2.82 8.97
C GLU A 2 -7.45 2.82 10.46
N ALA A 3 -7.70 1.65 11.05
CA ALA A 3 -8.01 1.53 12.47
C ALA A 3 -6.86 1.95 13.40
N ALA A 4 -5.61 1.97 12.92
CA ALA A 4 -4.45 2.49 13.65
C ALA A 4 -4.28 4.02 13.49
N GLY A 5 -5.19 4.69 12.76
CA GLY A 5 -5.17 6.14 12.57
C GLY A 5 -4.32 6.64 11.40
N SER A 6 -4.02 5.79 10.39
CA SER A 6 -3.30 6.26 9.19
C SER A 6 -4.08 7.34 8.44
N GLY A 7 -3.41 8.42 8.03
CA GLY A 7 -3.99 9.48 7.20
C GLY A 7 -4.27 9.01 5.77
N ASP A 8 -3.19 8.91 4.98
CA ASP A 8 -3.25 8.45 3.59
C ASP A 8 -2.76 7.00 3.45
N LEU A 9 -3.27 6.29 2.44
CA LEU A 9 -2.98 4.88 2.20
C LEU A 9 -2.53 4.65 0.75
N ALA A 10 -1.29 4.21 0.58
CA ALA A 10 -0.74 3.80 -0.70
C ALA A 10 -0.68 2.27 -0.78
N LEU A 11 -1.43 1.68 -1.73
CA LEU A 11 -1.45 0.26 -2.00
C LEU A 11 -0.50 -0.06 -3.17
N VAL A 12 0.59 -0.78 -2.89
CA VAL A 12 1.51 -1.25 -3.93
C VAL A 12 1.13 -2.66 -4.36
N ILE A 13 0.88 -2.83 -5.66
CA ILE A 13 0.49 -4.11 -6.27
C ILE A 13 1.47 -4.50 -7.37
N GLY A 14 1.67 -5.80 -7.54
CA GLY A 14 2.54 -6.38 -8.58
C GLY A 14 1.76 -7.29 -9.53
N HIS A 15 2.22 -8.52 -9.69
CA HIS A 15 1.51 -9.53 -10.49
C HIS A 15 0.07 -9.73 -10.01
N GLY A 16 -0.89 -9.80 -10.93
CA GLY A 16 -2.32 -9.88 -10.59
C GLY A 16 -2.93 -8.55 -10.14
N ALA A 17 -2.29 -7.43 -10.47
CA ALA A 17 -2.69 -6.07 -10.09
C ALA A 17 -4.19 -5.79 -10.23
N ASP A 18 -4.80 -6.14 -11.37
CA ASP A 18 -6.21 -5.84 -11.61
C ASP A 18 -7.15 -6.58 -10.65
N GLU A 19 -6.86 -7.83 -10.33
CA GLU A 19 -7.67 -8.63 -9.41
C GLU A 19 -7.51 -8.15 -7.97
N VAL A 20 -6.27 -7.82 -7.56
CA VAL A 20 -6.03 -7.24 -6.24
C VAL A 20 -6.74 -5.89 -6.12
N ARG A 21 -6.61 -5.01 -7.12
CA ARG A 21 -7.27 -3.71 -7.13
C ARG A 21 -8.79 -3.83 -6.98
N LYS A 22 -9.43 -4.73 -7.73
CA LYS A 22 -10.88 -4.98 -7.62
C LYS A 22 -11.26 -5.51 -6.24
N ALA A 23 -10.46 -6.43 -5.69
CA ALA A 23 -10.72 -7.01 -4.37
C ALA A 23 -10.59 -5.95 -3.26
N THR A 24 -9.56 -5.09 -3.32
CA THR A 24 -9.27 -4.10 -2.29
C THR A 24 -10.19 -2.89 -2.35
N GLN A 25 -10.77 -2.56 -3.50
CA GLN A 25 -11.62 -1.36 -3.67
C GLN A 25 -12.82 -1.34 -2.72
N LYS A 26 -13.34 -2.50 -2.33
CA LYS A 26 -14.45 -2.60 -1.35
C LYS A 26 -14.01 -2.33 0.10
N PHE A 27 -12.74 -2.60 0.42
CA PHE A 27 -12.21 -2.50 1.78
C PHE A 27 -11.47 -1.19 2.02
N ALA A 28 -10.77 -0.68 1.01
CA ALA A 28 -9.97 0.53 1.07
C ALA A 28 -10.27 1.42 -0.16
N PRO A 29 -11.48 1.98 -0.29
CA PRO A 29 -11.90 2.76 -1.46
C PRO A 29 -11.10 4.04 -1.66
N LYS A 30 -10.43 4.53 -0.61
CA LYS A 30 -9.60 5.74 -0.62
C LYS A 30 -8.11 5.45 -0.90
N ALA A 31 -7.72 4.18 -1.00
CA ALA A 31 -6.32 3.83 -1.22
C ALA A 31 -5.88 4.22 -2.64
N GLU A 32 -4.79 4.97 -2.74
CA GLU A 32 -4.15 5.21 -4.02
C GLU A 32 -3.32 3.98 -4.41
N THR A 33 -3.45 3.53 -5.66
CA THR A 33 -2.87 2.27 -6.10
C THR A 33 -1.66 2.51 -6.99
N PHE A 34 -0.51 1.93 -6.62
CA PHE A 34 0.75 2.01 -7.34
C PHE A 34 1.19 0.63 -7.83
N VAL A 35 1.82 0.58 -9.00
CA VAL A 35 2.22 -0.68 -9.63
C VAL A 35 3.72 -0.88 -9.53
N GLN A 36 4.14 -2.00 -8.96
CA GLN A 36 5.51 -2.47 -9.04
C GLN A 36 5.69 -3.31 -10.31
N ASP A 37 6.12 -2.65 -11.41
CA ASP A 37 6.25 -3.31 -12.72
C ASP A 37 7.28 -4.45 -12.73
N LYS A 38 8.34 -4.35 -11.92
CA LYS A 38 9.41 -5.35 -11.80
C LYS A 38 9.59 -5.76 -10.35
N ARG A 39 9.64 -7.08 -10.09
CA ARG A 39 9.84 -7.64 -8.74
C ARG A 39 11.30 -7.59 -8.30
N LEU A 40 11.84 -6.38 -8.10
CA LEU A 40 13.24 -6.13 -7.72
C LEU A 40 13.45 -6.07 -6.19
N GLY A 41 12.44 -6.41 -5.39
CA GLY A 41 12.50 -6.42 -3.93
C GLY A 41 11.55 -5.42 -3.27
N THR A 42 11.52 -5.42 -1.94
CA THR A 42 10.60 -4.59 -1.12
C THR A 42 10.90 -3.11 -1.20
N ALA A 43 12.18 -2.72 -1.18
CA ALA A 43 12.58 -1.32 -1.38
C ALA A 43 12.09 -0.77 -2.72
N HIS A 44 12.18 -1.57 -3.80
CA HIS A 44 11.63 -1.20 -5.10
C HIS A 44 10.09 -1.08 -5.08
N ALA A 45 9.40 -1.90 -4.28
CA ALA A 45 7.96 -1.79 -4.10
C ALA A 45 7.59 -0.46 -3.42
N VAL A 46 8.31 -0.07 -2.37
CA VAL A 46 8.14 1.24 -1.71
C VAL A 46 8.39 2.38 -2.69
N LEU A 47 9.44 2.28 -3.52
CA LEU A 47 9.74 3.29 -4.56
C LEU A 47 8.65 3.39 -5.64
N ALA A 48 7.85 2.36 -5.88
CA ALA A 48 6.71 2.45 -6.79
C ALA A 48 5.65 3.45 -6.30
N ALA A 49 5.59 3.69 -4.98
CA ALA A 49 4.71 4.69 -4.35
C ALA A 49 5.41 6.04 -4.10
N ARG A 50 6.49 6.34 -4.84
CA ARG A 50 7.27 7.58 -4.65
C ARG A 50 6.43 8.85 -4.71
N ASP A 51 5.44 8.90 -5.59
CA ASP A 51 4.59 10.09 -5.75
C ASP A 51 3.73 10.32 -4.51
N ALA A 52 3.12 9.27 -3.94
CA ALA A 52 2.43 9.37 -2.65
C ALA A 52 3.38 9.83 -1.54
N ILE A 53 4.57 9.22 -1.42
CA ILE A 53 5.57 9.59 -0.41
C ILE A 53 5.97 11.07 -0.51
N SER A 54 6.02 11.60 -1.74
CA SER A 54 6.43 12.98 -2.00
C SER A 54 5.40 14.02 -1.52
N ASN A 55 4.20 13.61 -1.10
CA ASN A 55 3.20 14.50 -0.48
C ASN A 55 3.67 15.07 0.86
N GLY A 56 4.69 14.47 1.49
CA GLY A 56 5.32 14.98 2.72
C GLY A 56 4.60 14.52 3.99
N TYR A 57 5.10 13.45 4.59
CA TYR A 57 4.62 12.92 5.87
C TYR A 57 5.76 12.91 6.89
N ASP A 58 5.42 13.08 8.17
CA ASP A 58 6.37 12.94 9.28
C ASP A 58 6.77 11.48 9.49
N ASP A 59 5.78 10.58 9.43
CA ASP A 59 5.93 9.15 9.65
C ASP A 59 5.44 8.34 8.44
N ILE A 60 6.20 7.31 8.07
CA ILE A 60 5.82 6.35 7.02
C ILE A 60 5.85 4.95 7.61
N LEU A 61 4.69 4.29 7.62
CA LEU A 61 4.55 2.90 8.01
C LEU A 61 4.44 2.02 6.75
N VAL A 62 5.39 1.10 6.58
CA VAL A 62 5.35 0.09 5.52
C VAL A 62 4.81 -1.22 6.08
N MET A 63 3.71 -1.71 5.51
CA MET A 63 3.07 -2.98 5.91
C MET A 63 3.02 -3.96 4.74
N PHE A 64 2.92 -5.25 5.05
CA PHE A 64 2.80 -6.32 4.06
C PHE A 64 1.36 -6.81 3.95
N GLY A 65 0.84 -6.89 2.72
CA GLY A 65 -0.56 -7.26 2.47
C GLY A 65 -0.91 -8.72 2.82
N ASP A 66 0.10 -9.57 3.04
CA ASP A 66 -0.02 -10.99 3.40
C ASP A 66 0.17 -11.26 4.90
N THR A 67 0.10 -10.23 5.74
CA THR A 67 0.23 -10.33 7.21
C THR A 67 -1.11 -10.08 7.93
N PRO A 68 -2.09 -11.00 7.82
CA PRO A 68 -3.47 -10.76 8.29
C PRO A 68 -3.63 -10.71 9.81
N LEU A 69 -2.62 -11.14 10.57
CA LEU A 69 -2.67 -11.19 12.04
C LEU A 69 -2.21 -9.89 12.72
N ILE A 70 -1.86 -8.85 11.94
CA ILE A 70 -1.53 -7.54 12.51
C ILE A 70 -2.80 -6.92 13.08
N ASP A 71 -2.77 -6.63 14.37
CA ASP A 71 -3.85 -5.98 15.12
C ASP A 71 -3.43 -4.55 15.51
N PRO A 72 -4.26 -3.53 15.28
CA PRO A 72 -4.02 -2.16 15.73
C PRO A 72 -4.22 -1.92 17.25
N ALA A 73 -4.75 -2.89 18.01
CA ALA A 73 -5.01 -2.78 19.44
C ALA A 73 -3.79 -3.02 20.35
#